data_AF-A0A7X9C2R6-F1
#
_entry.id   AF-A0A7X9C2R6-F1
#
_cell.length_a   1.000
_cell.length_b   1.000
_cell.length_c   1.000
_cell.angle_alpha   90.00
_cell.angle_beta   90.00
_cell.angle_gamma   90.00
#
_symmetry.space_group_name_H-M   'P 1'
#
loop_
_entity.id
_entity.type
_entity.pdbx_description
1 polymer ?
#
loop_
_entity_poly.entity_id
_entity_poly.type
_entity_poly.pdbx_seq_one_letter_code
_entity_poly.pdbx_strand_id
1 'polypeptide(L)'
;MKKFLSIIPHQFIFPLFLIGGILVGLGAYAAYVSRAHSYLSDNPEACINCHIMTPYYSSWRHSSHAQWATCNDCHVPQNNMIEGYAFKAMDGLYHAAVFTVKGEPQAIRLYMTLFHQGKLLFRLQHKAV
;
A
#
# COMPACT_ATOMS: atom_id res chain seq x y z
N MET A 1 18.54 -23.64 -17.52
CA MET A 1 17.10 -23.49 -17.84
C MET A 1 16.43 -24.80 -18.26
N LYS A 2 16.97 -25.59 -19.20
CA LYS A 2 16.33 -26.83 -19.71
C LYS A 2 16.12 -27.94 -18.66
N LYS A 3 16.97 -28.02 -17.63
CA LYS A 3 16.90 -29.05 -16.56
C LYS A 3 15.72 -28.86 -15.59
N PHE A 4 15.15 -27.66 -15.51
CA PHE A 4 14.04 -27.34 -14.61
C PHE A 4 12.67 -27.65 -15.24
N LEU A 5 12.54 -27.50 -16.58
CA LEU A 5 11.31 -27.83 -17.32
C LEU A 5 11.10 -29.33 -17.53
N SER A 6 12.14 -30.18 -17.42
CA SER A 6 11.99 -31.63 -17.61
C SER A 6 11.42 -32.37 -16.40
N ILE A 7 11.30 -31.69 -15.25
CA ILE A 7 10.72 -32.23 -14.01
C ILE A 7 9.19 -32.03 -13.99
N ILE A 8 8.68 -31.08 -14.77
CA ILE A 8 7.25 -30.75 -14.85
C ILE A 8 6.63 -31.51 -16.02
N PRO A 9 5.54 -32.28 -15.82
CA PRO A 9 4.88 -32.99 -16.92
C PRO A 9 4.40 -31.97 -17.97
N HIS A 10 4.63 -32.26 -19.26
CA HIS A 10 4.41 -31.31 -20.37
C HIS A 10 2.99 -30.72 -20.41
N GLN A 11 2.01 -31.47 -19.93
CA GLN A 11 0.60 -31.07 -19.77
C GLN A 11 0.37 -29.88 -18.81
N PHE A 12 1.27 -29.66 -17.84
CA PHE A 12 1.17 -28.54 -16.88
C PHE A 12 1.93 -27.29 -17.32
N ILE A 13 2.74 -27.38 -18.37
CA ILE A 13 3.53 -26.24 -18.87
C ILE A 13 2.59 -25.15 -19.42
N PHE A 14 1.63 -25.53 -20.26
CA PHE A 14 0.65 -24.60 -20.83
C PHE A 14 -0.20 -23.86 -19.78
N PRO A 15 -0.88 -24.54 -18.83
CA PRO A 15 -1.66 -23.84 -17.82
C PRO A 15 -0.79 -22.98 -16.90
N LEU A 16 0.44 -23.39 -16.60
CA LEU A 16 1.38 -22.59 -15.79
C LEU A 16 1.70 -21.26 -16.46
N PHE A 17 2.01 -21.26 -17.77
CA PHE A 17 2.28 -20.04 -18.52
C PHE A 17 1.02 -19.18 -18.69
N LEU A 18 -0.16 -19.80 -18.90
CA LEU A 18 -1.42 -19.07 -19.01
C LEU A 18 -1.76 -18.33 -17.71
N ILE A 19 -1.77 -19.05 -16.58
CA ILE A 19 -2.06 -18.47 -15.27
C ILE A 19 -0.99 -17.45 -14.89
N GLY A 20 0.30 -17.78 -15.10
CA GLY A 20 1.41 -16.86 -14.86
C GLY A 20 1.28 -15.57 -15.68
N GLY A 21 0.94 -15.68 -16.95
CA GLY A 21 0.71 -14.52 -17.83
C GLY A 21 -0.45 -13.64 -17.37
N ILE A 22 -1.57 -14.24 -16.95
CA ILE A 22 -2.71 -13.51 -16.40
C ILE A 22 -2.32 -12.79 -15.10
N LEU A 23 -1.64 -13.47 -14.17
CA LEU A 23 -1.21 -12.87 -12.90
C LEU A 23 -0.23 -11.72 -13.11
N VAL A 24 0.76 -11.89 -13.99
CA VAL A 24 1.72 -10.83 -14.33
C VAL A 24 1.03 -9.67 -15.04
N GLY A 25 0.12 -9.95 -15.98
CA GLY A 25 -0.63 -8.92 -16.70
C GLY A 25 -1.51 -8.08 -15.77
N LEU A 26 -2.28 -8.74 -14.90
CA LEU A 26 -3.11 -8.07 -13.89
C LEU A 26 -2.25 -7.31 -12.87
N GLY A 27 -1.15 -7.90 -12.41
CA GLY A 27 -0.23 -7.24 -11.49
C GLY A 27 0.41 -5.98 -12.08
N ALA A 28 0.87 -6.05 -13.33
CA ALA A 28 1.43 -4.91 -14.04
C ALA A 28 0.38 -3.81 -14.28
N TYR A 29 -0.84 -4.21 -14.68
CA TYR A 29 -1.95 -3.28 -14.84
C TYR A 29 -2.32 -2.58 -13.53
N ALA A 30 -2.41 -3.34 -12.42
CA ALA A 30 -2.67 -2.78 -11.09
C ALA A 30 -1.57 -1.80 -10.65
N ALA A 31 -0.30 -2.14 -10.85
CA ALA A 31 0.82 -1.26 -10.54
C ALA A 31 0.81 0.03 -11.37
N TYR A 32 0.40 -0.06 -12.64
CA TYR A 32 0.27 1.09 -13.54
C TYR A 32 -0.86 2.02 -13.11
N VAL A 33 -2.08 1.49 -12.92
CA VAL A 33 -3.25 2.32 -12.59
C VAL A 33 -3.16 2.95 -11.20
N SER A 34 -2.55 2.25 -10.24
CA SER A 34 -2.29 2.77 -8.89
C SER A 34 -1.13 3.75 -8.79
N ARG A 35 -0.37 3.95 -9.88
CA ARG A 35 0.88 4.72 -9.89
C ARG A 35 1.84 4.25 -8.78
N ALA A 36 2.01 2.93 -8.64
CA ALA A 36 2.77 2.32 -7.54
C ALA A 36 4.17 2.91 -7.34
N HIS A 37 4.85 3.31 -8.42
CA HIS A 37 6.17 3.95 -8.38
C HIS A 37 6.19 5.28 -7.60
N SER A 38 5.08 6.02 -7.58
CA SER A 38 5.00 7.31 -6.87
C SER A 38 5.11 7.17 -5.35
N TYR A 39 4.74 6.01 -4.79
CA TYR A 39 4.87 5.70 -3.36
C TYR A 39 6.30 5.44 -2.89
N LEU A 40 7.25 5.30 -3.82
CA LEU A 40 8.68 5.25 -3.51
C LEU A 40 9.24 6.64 -3.15
N SER A 41 8.52 7.70 -3.49
CA SER A 41 8.88 9.08 -3.16
C SER A 41 8.18 9.55 -1.88
N ASP A 42 8.59 10.73 -1.40
CA ASP A 42 7.93 11.48 -0.33
C ASP A 42 7.08 12.64 -0.88
N ASN A 43 6.82 12.67 -2.20
CA ASN A 43 5.94 13.68 -2.79
C ASN A 43 4.51 13.53 -2.22
N PRO A 44 3.96 14.58 -1.56
CA PRO A 44 2.62 14.55 -0.97
C PRO A 44 1.50 14.34 -2.00
N GLU A 45 1.74 14.58 -3.30
CA GLU A 45 0.79 14.26 -4.37
C GLU A 45 0.53 12.75 -4.50
N ALA A 46 1.46 11.89 -4.06
CA ALA A 46 1.25 10.44 -4.05
C ALA A 46 0.12 10.03 -3.09
N CYS A 47 -0.14 10.83 -2.05
CA CYS A 47 -1.20 10.55 -1.08
C CYS A 47 -2.61 10.70 -1.69
N ILE A 48 -2.76 11.52 -2.74
CA ILE A 48 -4.04 11.74 -3.43
C ILE A 48 -4.20 10.90 -4.70
N ASN A 49 -3.40 9.85 -4.87
CA ASN A 49 -3.69 8.81 -5.86
C ASN A 49 -5.06 8.16 -5.61
N CYS A 50 -5.53 8.18 -4.34
CA CYS A 50 -6.88 7.80 -3.96
C CYS A 50 -7.70 9.06 -3.59
N HIS A 51 -8.86 9.21 -4.21
CA HIS A 51 -9.73 10.39 -4.02
C HIS A 51 -10.16 10.63 -2.57
N ILE A 52 -10.27 9.56 -1.77
CA ILE A 52 -10.66 9.65 -0.35
C ILE A 52 -9.65 10.46 0.49
N MET A 53 -8.41 10.58 0.03
CA MET A 53 -7.37 11.35 0.70
C MET A 53 -7.37 12.84 0.36
N THR A 54 -8.15 13.27 -0.64
CA THR A 54 -8.28 14.68 -1.06
C THR A 54 -8.53 15.66 0.09
N PRO A 55 -9.49 15.44 1.02
CA PRO A 55 -9.74 16.37 2.12
C PRO A 55 -8.53 16.52 3.06
N TYR A 56 -7.76 15.45 3.29
CA TYR A 56 -6.57 15.46 4.15
C TYR A 56 -5.39 16.15 3.48
N TYR A 57 -5.20 15.94 2.18
CA TYR A 57 -4.21 16.68 1.42
C TYR A 57 -4.54 18.17 1.36
N SER A 58 -5.82 18.53 1.16
CA SER A 58 -6.24 19.93 1.14
C SER A 58 -6.01 20.60 2.49
N SER A 59 -6.33 19.94 3.61
CA SER A 59 -6.07 20.49 4.94
C SER A 59 -4.58 20.65 5.24
N TRP A 60 -3.75 19.65 4.89
CA TRP A 60 -2.29 19.77 4.95
C TRP A 60 -1.80 20.94 4.10
N ARG A 61 -2.25 21.06 2.85
CA ARG A 61 -1.84 22.09 1.88
C ARG A 61 -2.15 23.51 2.35
N HIS A 62 -3.24 23.69 3.09
CA HIS A 62 -3.66 24.95 3.70
C HIS A 62 -3.06 25.19 5.10
N SER A 63 -2.31 24.23 5.66
CA SER A 63 -1.66 24.35 6.96
C SER A 63 -0.23 24.90 6.83
N SER A 64 0.33 25.37 7.95
CA SER A 64 1.74 25.77 8.02
C SER A 64 2.71 24.62 7.71
N HIS A 65 2.28 23.36 7.85
CA HIS A 65 3.15 22.20 7.57
C HIS A 65 3.49 22.08 6.08
N ALA A 66 2.66 22.56 5.16
CA ALA A 66 2.90 22.42 3.73
C ALA A 66 4.21 23.08 3.24
N GLN A 67 4.80 23.97 4.04
CA GLN A 67 6.08 24.63 3.74
C GLN A 67 7.30 23.88 4.29
N TRP A 68 7.11 22.97 5.27
CA TRP A 68 8.20 22.42 6.09
C TRP A 68 8.19 20.90 6.20
N ALA A 69 7.06 20.24 5.93
CA ALA A 69 6.90 18.81 6.11
C ALA A 69 5.98 18.21 5.04
N THR A 70 6.36 17.05 4.56
CA THR A 70 5.55 16.15 3.73
C THR A 70 4.66 15.28 4.62
N CYS A 71 3.71 14.57 4.01
CA CYS A 71 2.87 13.62 4.71
C CYS A 71 3.69 12.54 5.44
N ASN A 72 4.75 12.05 4.78
CA ASN A 72 5.54 10.93 5.28
C ASN A 72 6.41 11.31 6.49
N ASP A 73 6.79 12.59 6.61
CA ASP A 73 7.62 13.07 7.73
C ASP A 73 6.94 12.88 9.09
N CYS A 74 5.61 12.86 9.11
CA CYS A 74 4.82 12.62 10.33
C CYS A 74 4.16 11.23 10.36
N HIS A 75 3.80 10.66 9.20
CA HIS A 75 3.03 9.41 9.13
C HIS A 75 3.88 8.15 8.93
N VAL A 76 5.14 8.26 8.50
CA VAL A 76 6.03 7.13 8.26
C VAL A 76 7.16 7.14 9.30
N PRO A 77 7.51 5.98 9.90
CA PRO A 77 8.63 5.88 10.83
C PRO A 77 9.94 6.34 10.19
N GLN A 78 10.71 7.16 10.92
CA GLN A 78 11.97 7.75 10.45
C GLN A 78 13.22 7.03 11.02
N ASN A 79 13.05 5.88 11.69
CA ASN A 79 14.12 5.15 12.36
C ASN A 79 15.18 4.67 11.36
N ASN A 80 14.73 4.03 10.29
CA ASN A 80 15.58 3.60 9.17
C ASN A 80 14.76 3.46 7.89
N MET A 81 15.43 3.54 6.74
CA MET A 81 14.79 3.49 5.43
C MET A 81 14.03 2.17 5.20
N ILE A 82 14.54 1.05 5.69
CA ILE A 82 13.92 -0.27 5.49
C ILE A 82 12.57 -0.34 6.21
N GLU A 83 12.52 0.09 7.46
CA GLU A 83 11.29 0.19 8.26
C GLU A 83 10.29 1.16 7.63
N GLY A 84 10.76 2.30 7.13
CA GLY A 84 9.91 3.27 6.44
C GLY A 84 9.24 2.68 5.19
N TYR A 85 10.02 2.04 4.30
CA TYR A 85 9.47 1.39 3.11
C TYR A 85 8.61 0.16 3.42
N ALA A 86 8.99 -0.63 4.43
CA ALA A 86 8.18 -1.76 4.89
C ALA A 86 6.83 -1.27 5.44
N PHE A 87 6.82 -0.19 6.20
CA PHE A 87 5.59 0.43 6.70
C PHE A 87 4.72 0.94 5.55
N LYS A 88 5.30 1.71 4.61
CA LYS A 88 4.61 2.19 3.39
C LYS A 88 3.95 1.05 2.62
N ALA A 89 4.67 -0.05 2.43
CA ALA A 89 4.16 -1.22 1.70
C ALA A 89 3.02 -1.91 2.46
N MET A 90 3.18 -2.14 3.76
CA MET A 90 2.17 -2.81 4.58
C MET A 90 0.88 -1.99 4.70
N ASP A 91 1.01 -0.69 5.01
CA ASP A 91 -0.12 0.23 5.13
C ASP A 91 -0.83 0.42 3.79
N GLY A 92 -0.08 0.62 2.70
CA GLY A 92 -0.63 0.74 1.36
C GLY A 92 -1.42 -0.50 0.91
N LEU A 93 -0.90 -1.71 1.18
CA LEU A 93 -1.60 -2.96 0.88
C LEU A 93 -2.85 -3.14 1.74
N TYR A 94 -2.78 -2.78 3.02
CA TYR A 94 -3.94 -2.84 3.92
C TYR A 94 -5.07 -1.91 3.44
N HIS A 95 -4.75 -0.65 3.16
CA HIS A 95 -5.73 0.30 2.63
C HIS A 95 -6.31 -0.16 1.30
N ALA A 96 -5.47 -0.61 0.36
CA ALA A 96 -5.94 -1.15 -0.91
C ALA A 96 -6.93 -2.31 -0.71
N ALA A 97 -6.65 -3.24 0.21
CA ALA A 97 -7.53 -4.36 0.49
C ALA A 97 -8.87 -3.91 1.10
N VAL A 98 -8.85 -3.06 2.13
CA VAL A 98 -10.07 -2.57 2.82
C VAL A 98 -10.97 -1.81 1.86
N PHE A 99 -10.43 -0.91 1.04
CA PHE A 99 -11.21 -0.13 0.08
C PHE A 99 -11.71 -0.99 -1.09
N THR A 100 -10.98 -2.03 -1.49
CA THR A 100 -11.44 -2.96 -2.53
C THR A 100 -12.69 -3.72 -2.08
N VAL A 101 -12.78 -4.10 -0.81
CA VAL A 101 -13.94 -4.81 -0.24
C VAL A 101 -15.01 -3.88 0.32
N LYS A 102 -14.85 -2.56 0.18
CA LYS A 102 -15.74 -1.53 0.77
C LYS A 102 -15.92 -1.68 2.28
N GLY A 103 -14.82 -2.01 2.97
CA GLY A 103 -14.78 -2.24 4.42
C GLY A 103 -14.46 -1.00 5.24
N GLU A 104 -14.40 0.19 4.63
CA GLU A 104 -14.00 1.43 5.29
C GLU A 104 -15.04 1.95 6.30
N PRO A 105 -14.60 2.55 7.43
CA PRO A 105 -15.51 3.22 8.35
C PRO A 105 -16.04 4.54 7.76
N GLN A 106 -17.21 4.99 8.23
CA GLN A 106 -17.80 6.28 7.83
C GLN A 106 -16.94 7.48 8.24
N ALA A 107 -16.21 7.36 9.35
CA ALA A 107 -15.26 8.35 9.83
C ALA A 107 -13.86 7.74 9.89
N ILE A 108 -12.99 8.18 8.98
CA ILE A 108 -11.59 7.77 8.98
C ILE A 108 -10.86 8.57 10.07
N ARG A 109 -10.32 7.85 11.04
CA ARG A 109 -9.48 8.41 12.09
C ARG A 109 -8.06 7.91 11.91
N LEU A 110 -7.11 8.82 12.04
CA LEU A 110 -5.72 8.44 12.16
C LEU A 110 -5.53 7.80 13.54
N TYR A 111 -5.31 6.51 13.55
CA TYR A 111 -4.92 5.79 14.73
C TYR A 111 -3.41 5.57 14.58
N MET A 112 -2.62 6.32 15.35
CA MET A 112 -1.20 6.01 15.49
C MET A 112 -1.10 4.76 16.38
N THR A 113 -1.60 3.61 15.93
CA THR A 113 -1.14 2.36 16.52
C THR A 113 0.33 2.27 16.17
N LEU A 114 1.16 2.66 17.13
CA LEU A 114 2.02 1.70 17.79
C LEU A 114 2.11 0.37 17.02
N PHE A 115 2.92 0.37 15.96
CA PHE A 115 3.81 -0.75 15.70
C PHE A 115 4.83 -0.80 16.86
N HIS A 116 4.30 -0.94 18.08
CA HIS A 116 5.06 -1.03 19.30
C HIS A 116 5.35 -2.51 19.47
N GLN A 117 6.62 -2.87 19.32
CA GLN A 117 7.14 -4.19 19.68
C GLN A 117 6.68 -5.36 18.80
N GLY A 118 6.61 -5.19 17.48
CA GLY A 118 6.52 -6.33 16.54
C GLY A 118 5.27 -7.20 16.67
N LYS A 119 4.21 -6.71 17.32
CA LYS A 119 2.91 -7.37 17.36
C LYS A 119 1.97 -6.66 16.40
N LEU A 120 1.51 -7.40 15.39
CA LEU A 120 0.36 -7.04 14.58
C LEU A 120 -0.87 -7.08 15.51
N LEU A 121 -1.07 -6.02 16.29
CA LEU A 121 -2.28 -5.85 17.08
C LEU A 121 -3.39 -5.48 16.10
N PHE A 122 -3.93 -6.50 15.43
CA PHE A 122 -5.26 -6.53 14.80
C PHE A 122 -6.38 -6.41 15.84
N ARG A 123 -6.11 -5.71 16.96
CA ARG A 123 -6.95 -5.63 18.13
C ARG A 123 -7.53 -4.22 18.16
N LEU A 124 -8.78 -4.14 17.71
CA LEU A 124 -9.78 -3.12 18.08
C LEU A 124 -9.75 -1.79 17.31
N GLN A 125 -9.85 -1.83 15.98
CA GLN A 125 -10.35 -0.66 15.23
C GLN A 125 -11.86 -0.74 14.92
N HIS A 126 -12.51 -1.86 15.19
CA HIS A 126 -13.98 -2.02 15.09
C HIS A 126 -14.75 -1.48 16.32
N LYS A 127 -14.10 -0.77 17.26
CA LYS A 127 -14.75 -0.18 18.44
C LYS A 127 -14.49 1.34 18.55
N ALA A 128 -14.75 2.04 17.46
CA ALA A 128 -14.91 3.49 17.49
C ALA A 128 -16.04 3.91 16.54
N VAL A 129 -17.24 3.40 16.83
CA VAL A 129 -18.45 4.24 16.85
C VAL A 129 -18.67 4.59 18.31
#